data_AF-A0AAJ1YFC2-F1
#
_entry.id   AF-A0AAJ1YFC2-F1
#
_cell.length_a   1.000
_cell.length_b   1.000
_cell.length_c   1.000
_cell.angle_alpha   90.00
_cell.angle_beta   90.00
_cell.angle_gamma   90.00
#
_symmetry.space_group_name_H-M   'P 1'
#
loop_
_entity.id
_entity.type
_entity.pdbx_description
1 polymer ?
#
loop_
_entity_poly.entity_id
_entity_poly.type
_entity_poly.pdbx_seq_one_letter_code
_entity_poly.pdbx_strand_id
1 'polypeptide(L)'
;MSKQVVSLSDALPYQEFARLIGKTPEAVKGMIDKNKLPVVEMRTPGKPTARAECWVYLPAWNEGLKLAFESRPKEIREGWLLWLGLGEPSSPVRQVK
;
A
#
# COMPACT_ATOMS: atom_id res chain seq x y z
N MET A 1 15.60 -7.34 22.64
CA MET A 1 15.89 -6.10 21.89
C MET A 1 15.56 -6.34 20.42
N SER A 2 14.34 -6.01 20.01
CA SER A 2 13.91 -6.07 18.61
C SER A 2 14.75 -5.09 17.80
N LYS A 3 15.47 -5.56 16.78
CA LYS A 3 16.11 -4.67 15.80
C LYS A 3 15.01 -3.87 15.12
N GLN A 4 14.89 -2.60 15.49
CA GLN A 4 13.98 -1.68 14.83
C GLN A 4 14.51 -1.52 13.40
N VAL A 5 13.78 -2.06 12.42
CA VAL A 5 14.05 -1.77 11.01
C VAL A 5 13.61 -0.32 10.82
N VAL A 6 14.53 0.61 11.05
CA VAL A 6 14.30 2.02 10.76
C VAL A 6 14.25 2.13 9.24
N SER A 7 13.12 2.57 8.69
CA SER A 7 13.04 2.88 7.26
C SER A 7 14.11 3.93 6.96
N LEU A 8 14.99 3.65 6.00
CA LEU A 8 16.08 4.57 5.64
C LEU A 8 15.56 5.89 5.05
N SER A 9 14.33 5.89 4.53
CA SER A 9 13.63 7.06 4.02
C SER A 9 12.12 6.83 4.09
N ASP A 10 11.37 7.91 4.30
CA ASP A 10 9.91 7.90 4.20
C ASP A 10 9.42 8.10 2.76
N ALA A 11 10.31 8.35 1.81
CA ALA A 11 9.95 8.51 0.40
C ALA A 11 10.92 7.76 -0.52
N LEU A 12 10.40 7.30 -1.66
CA LEU A 12 11.18 6.65 -2.71
C LEU A 12 10.93 7.33 -4.07
N PRO A 13 11.95 7.38 -4.96
CA PRO A 13 11.71 7.69 -6.37
C PRO A 13 10.69 6.69 -6.94
N TYR A 14 9.79 7.16 -7.82
CA TYR A 14 8.72 6.29 -8.34
C TYR A 14 9.25 5.05 -9.09
N GLN A 15 10.45 5.11 -9.66
CA GLN A 15 11.10 3.98 -10.32
C GLN A 15 11.49 2.88 -9.33
N GLU A 16 12.01 3.26 -8.18
CA GLU A 16 12.34 2.30 -7.11
C GLU A 16 11.08 1.74 -6.47
N PHE A 17 10.07 2.59 -6.27
CA PHE A 17 8.75 2.14 -5.87
C PHE A 17 8.18 1.10 -6.86
N ALA A 18 8.31 1.34 -8.18
CA ALA A 18 7.88 0.41 -9.21
C ALA A 18 8.58 -0.95 -9.10
N ARG A 19 9.89 -0.94 -8.89
CA ARG A 19 10.69 -2.16 -8.66
C ARG A 19 10.17 -2.96 -7.46
N LEU A 20 9.89 -2.28 -6.34
CA LEU A 20 9.42 -2.94 -5.11
C LEU A 20 8.04 -3.60 -5.25
N ILE A 21 7.13 -2.99 -6.04
CA ILE A 21 5.78 -3.54 -6.25
C ILE A 21 5.66 -4.44 -7.49
N GLY A 22 6.79 -4.75 -8.15
CA GLY A 22 6.83 -5.62 -9.33
C GLY A 22 6.12 -5.04 -10.56
N LYS A 23 6.16 -3.71 -10.76
CA LYS A 23 5.58 -3.03 -11.93
C LYS A 23 6.66 -2.34 -12.77
N THR A 24 6.36 -2.06 -14.04
CA THR A 24 7.23 -1.22 -14.86
C THR A 24 7.14 0.25 -14.42
N PRO A 25 8.21 1.04 -14.58
CA PRO A 25 8.18 2.48 -14.30
C PRO A 25 7.08 3.21 -15.08
N GLU A 26 6.78 2.82 -16.32
CA GLU A 26 5.73 3.41 -17.16
C GLU A 26 4.34 3.18 -16.55
N ALA A 27 4.08 1.98 -16.04
CA ALA A 27 2.81 1.66 -15.40
C ALA A 27 2.62 2.49 -14.11
N VAL A 28 3.67 2.63 -13.30
CA VAL A 28 3.62 3.47 -12.09
C VAL A 28 3.48 4.95 -12.45
N LYS A 29 4.19 5.44 -13.46
CA LYS A 29 3.97 6.81 -13.96
C LYS A 29 2.51 7.02 -14.38
N GLY A 30 1.91 6.07 -15.09
CA GLY A 30 0.48 6.13 -15.43
C GLY A 30 -0.47 6.10 -14.21
N MET A 31 -0.03 5.54 -13.08
CA MET A 31 -0.77 5.63 -11.81
C MET A 31 -0.64 7.02 -11.19
N ILE A 32 0.54 7.63 -11.24
CA ILE A 32 0.80 9.00 -10.78
C ILE A 32 -0.02 10.00 -11.59
N ASP A 33 0.04 9.91 -12.92
CA ASP A 33 -0.71 10.78 -13.84
C ASP A 33 -2.25 10.68 -13.62
N LYS A 34 -2.72 9.57 -13.02
CA LYS A 34 -4.13 9.33 -12.65
C LYS A 34 -4.43 9.59 -11.17
N ASN A 35 -3.52 10.22 -10.43
CA ASN A 35 -3.66 10.54 -9.00
C ASN A 35 -3.95 9.32 -8.10
N LYS A 36 -3.35 8.16 -8.40
CA LYS A 36 -3.54 6.92 -7.63
C LYS A 36 -2.49 6.69 -6.54
N LEU A 37 -1.49 7.57 -6.43
CA LEU A 37 -0.36 7.43 -5.51
C LEU A 37 -0.12 8.75 -4.76
N PRO A 38 0.26 8.69 -3.47
CA PRO A 38 0.65 9.88 -2.71
C PRO A 38 2.07 10.30 -3.12
N VAL A 39 2.16 11.32 -3.98
CA VAL A 39 3.42 11.78 -4.58
C VAL A 39 3.77 13.18 -4.13
N VAL A 40 5.06 13.39 -3.86
CA VAL A 40 5.69 14.71 -3.73
C VAL A 40 6.47 14.98 -5.01
N GLU A 41 6.22 16.14 -5.62
CA GLU A 41 6.97 16.60 -6.78
C GLU A 41 8.17 17.43 -6.33
N MET A 42 9.37 17.00 -6.71
CA MET A 42 10.60 17.76 -6.51
C MET A 42 10.93 18.51 -7.81
N ARG A 43 10.85 19.84 -7.76
CA ARG A 43 11.10 20.74 -8.89
C ARG A 43 12.33 21.61 -8.63
N THR A 44 13.09 21.91 -9.68
CA THR A 44 14.19 22.87 -9.58
C THR A 44 13.63 24.26 -9.25
N PRO A 45 14.10 24.95 -8.19
CA PRO A 45 13.55 26.24 -7.77
C PRO A 45 13.53 27.32 -8.86
N GLY A 46 14.56 27.37 -9.71
CA GLY A 46 14.66 28.33 -10.82
C GLY A 46 13.90 27.92 -12.10
N LYS A 47 13.30 26.72 -12.15
CA LYS A 47 12.56 26.22 -13.31
C LYS A 47 11.30 25.47 -12.86
N PRO A 48 10.34 26.16 -12.22
CA PRO A 48 9.17 25.54 -11.62
C PRO A 48 8.23 24.89 -12.66
N THR A 49 8.35 25.20 -13.95
CA THR A 49 7.57 24.56 -15.02
C THR A 49 8.26 23.37 -15.68
N ALA A 50 9.53 23.11 -15.36
CA ALA A 50 10.25 21.95 -15.89
C ALA A 50 9.72 20.65 -15.29
N ARG A 51 10.06 19.53 -15.94
CA ARG A 51 9.69 18.20 -15.48
C ARG A 51 10.19 17.98 -14.05
N ALA A 52 9.26 17.63 -13.16
CA ALA A 52 9.55 17.29 -11.77
C ALA A 52 10.01 15.84 -11.63
N GLU A 53 10.83 15.57 -10.62
CA GLU A 53 11.01 14.22 -10.10
C GLU A 53 9.84 13.87 -9.18
N CYS A 54 9.28 12.68 -9.34
CA CYS A 54 8.14 12.21 -8.54
C CYS A 54 8.63 11.22 -7.49
N TRP A 55 8.35 11.54 -6.22
CA TRP A 55 8.70 10.74 -5.06
C TRP A 55 7.44 10.25 -4.37
N VAL A 56 7.30 8.93 -4.17
CA VAL A 56 6.16 8.33 -3.48
C VAL A 56 6.41 8.40 -1.98
N TYR A 57 5.47 8.99 -1.23
CA TYR A 57 5.55 9.09 0.23
C TYR A 57 4.96 7.84 0.89
N LEU A 58 5.81 7.04 1.51
CA LEU A 58 5.50 5.71 2.03
C LEU A 58 4.55 5.72 3.25
N PRO A 59 4.68 6.64 4.23
CA PRO A 59 3.75 6.68 5.37
C PRO A 59 2.29 6.81 4.91
N ALA A 60 1.98 7.78 4.04
CA ALA A 60 0.63 7.96 3.51
C ALA A 60 0.14 6.75 2.70
N TRP A 61 1.02 6.13 1.91
CA TRP A 61 0.70 4.91 1.17
C TRP A 61 0.32 3.77 2.11
N ASN A 62 1.13 3.52 3.14
CA ASN A 62 0.94 2.43 4.08
C ASN A 62 -0.30 2.65 4.96
N GLU A 63 -0.52 3.87 5.45
CA GLU A 63 -1.73 4.24 6.20
C GLU A 63 -2.98 4.06 5.36
N GLY A 64 -2.95 4.49 4.10
CA GLY A 64 -4.05 4.30 3.15
C GLY A 64 -4.36 2.82 2.92
N LEU A 65 -3.34 1.97 2.74
CA LEU A 65 -3.51 0.52 2.60
C LEU A 65 -4.09 -0.11 3.87
N LYS A 66 -3.60 0.29 5.05
CA LYS A 66 -4.11 -0.19 6.34
C LYS A 66 -5.59 0.15 6.49
N LEU A 67 -5.96 1.41 6.26
CA LEU A 67 -7.36 1.85 6.34
C LEU A 67 -8.25 1.11 5.32
N ALA A 68 -7.78 0.93 4.09
CA ALA A 68 -8.50 0.19 3.06
C ALA A 68 -8.73 -1.28 3.44
N PHE A 69 -7.78 -1.91 4.12
CA PHE A 69 -7.93 -3.27 4.62
C PHE A 69 -8.87 -3.35 5.83
N GLU A 70 -8.70 -2.46 6.81
CA GLU A 70 -9.45 -2.46 8.06
C GLU A 70 -10.93 -2.09 7.87
N SER A 71 -11.25 -1.26 6.87
CA SER A 71 -12.62 -0.83 6.56
C SER A 71 -13.49 -1.90 5.87
N ARG A 72 -12.92 -3.04 5.49
CA ARG A 72 -13.68 -4.14 4.87
C ARG A 72 -14.57 -4.86 5.89
N PRO A 73 -15.71 -5.44 5.47
CA PRO A 73 -16.50 -6.34 6.31
C PRO A 73 -15.64 -7.45 6.91
N LYS A 74 -15.87 -7.77 8.19
CA LYS A 74 -15.05 -8.71 8.97
C LYS A 74 -14.94 -10.06 8.26
N GLU A 75 -16.04 -10.53 7.69
CA GLU A 75 -16.15 -11.83 6.99
C GLU A 75 -15.15 -11.92 5.84
N ILE A 76 -14.98 -10.84 5.07
CA ILE A 76 -14.03 -10.77 3.95
C ILE A 76 -12.60 -10.57 4.47
N ARG A 77 -12.43 -9.70 5.47
CA ARG A 77 -11.11 -9.33 6.02
C ARG A 77 -10.42 -10.51 6.73
N GLU A 78 -11.20 -11.32 7.43
CA GLU A 78 -10.70 -12.36 8.34
C GLU A 78 -11.03 -13.79 7.87
N GLY A 79 -11.85 -13.98 6.83
CA GLY A 79 -12.24 -15.32 6.37
C GLY A 79 -11.05 -16.24 6.00
N TRP A 80 -9.91 -15.66 5.59
CA TRP A 80 -8.69 -16.42 5.32
C TRP A 80 -8.06 -17.05 6.59
N LEU A 81 -8.35 -16.54 7.80
CA LEU A 81 -7.85 -17.09 9.07
C LEU A 81 -8.37 -18.50 9.38
N LEU A 82 -9.54 -18.87 8.85
CA LEU A 82 -10.07 -20.23 8.96
C LEU A 82 -9.11 -21.26 8.33
N TRP A 83 -8.45 -20.89 7.23
CA TRP A 83 -7.48 -21.74 6.54
C TRP A 83 -6.17 -21.91 7.31
N LEU A 84 -5.95 -21.12 8.35
CA LEU A 84 -4.84 -21.22 9.29
C LEU A 84 -5.24 -21.81 10.65
N GLY A 85 -6.51 -22.24 10.81
CA GLY A 85 -7.03 -22.75 12.08
C GLY A 85 -7.25 -21.69 13.16
N LEU A 86 -7.32 -20.41 12.77
CA LEU A 86 -7.48 -19.26 13.69
C LEU A 86 -8.86 -18.59 13.62
N GLY A 87 -9.70 -18.96 12.65
CA GLY A 87 -11.04 -18.39 12.51
C GLY A 87 -12.06 -19.07 13.43
N GLU A 88 -13.05 -18.31 13.89
CA GLU A 88 -14.20 -18.89 14.58
C GLU A 88 -15.10 -19.59 13.56
N PRO A 89 -15.43 -20.88 13.74
CA PRO A 89 -16.45 -21.51 12.93
C PRO A 89 -17.76 -20.76 13.14
N SER A 90 -18.35 -20.21 12.07
CA SER A 90 -19.74 -19.76 12.11
C SER A 90 -20.57 -20.91 12.67
N SER A 91 -21.30 -20.66 13.76
CA SER A 91 -22.02 -21.63 14.61
C SER A 91 -22.39 -22.94 13.92
N PRO A 92 -22.21 -24.11 14.58
CA PRO A 92 -22.53 -25.39 13.97
C PRO A 92 -23.98 -25.36 13.48
N VAL A 93 -24.16 -25.48 12.16
CA VAL A 93 -25.47 -25.75 11.56
C VAL A 93 -25.98 -26.99 12.27
N ARG A 94 -27.11 -26.85 12.97
CA ARG A 94 -27.80 -27.94 13.65
C ARG A 94 -27.98 -29.06 12.63
N GLN A 95 -27.20 -30.13 12.73
CA GLN A 95 -27.48 -31.34 11.96
C GLN A 95 -28.80 -31.88 12.51
N VAL A 96 -29.85 -31.73 11.70
CA VAL A 96 -31.15 -32.34 11.97
C VAL A 96 -30.95 -33.85 11.82
N LYS A 97 -31.19 -34.59 12.91
CA LYS A 97 -31.18 -36.05 12.95
C LYS A 97 -32.26 -36.64 12.05
#